data_AF-A0A381STG8-F1
#
_entry.id   AF-A0A381STG8-F1
#
_cell.length_a   1.000
_cell.length_b   1.000
_cell.length_c   1.000
_cell.angle_alpha   90.00
_cell.angle_beta   90.00
_cell.angle_gamma   90.00
#
_symmetry.space_group_name_H-M   'P 1'
#
loop_
_entity.id
_entity.type
_entity.pdbx_description
1 polymer ?
#
loop_
_entity_poly.entity_id
_entity_poly.type
_entity_poly.pdbx_seq_one_letter_code
_entity_poly.pdbx_strand_id
1 'polypeptide(L)'
;MKLVSAVIKPFKLDDVRQELSEIGVQGMTVTETKGFGRQKGHTELYRGAEYVVDFLPKIKIEVAIDDGQLNAVIESISKSANTGKIGDGKIF
;
A
#
# COMPACT_ATOMS: atom_id res chain seq x y z
N MET A 1 2.89 10.99 19.12
CA MET A 1 1.92 10.47 18.15
C MET A 1 2.48 10.58 16.74
N LYS A 2 2.15 9.61 15.87
CA LYS A 2 2.48 9.59 14.43
C LYS A 2 1.25 9.25 13.60
N LEU A 3 1.26 9.70 12.35
CA LEU A 3 0.37 9.21 11.30
C LEU A 3 1.22 8.44 10.29
N VAL A 4 1.09 7.12 10.28
CA VAL A 4 1.78 6.27 9.31
C VAL A 4 0.95 6.21 8.03
N SER A 5 1.57 6.51 6.89
CA SER A 5 0.91 6.44 5.58
C SER A 5 1.59 5.40 4.70
N ALA A 6 0.91 4.29 4.43
CA ALA A 6 1.40 3.22 3.57
C ALA A 6 0.65 3.19 2.24
N VAL A 7 1.36 3.17 1.12
CA VAL A 7 0.79 2.93 -0.22
C VAL A 7 1.20 1.55 -0.68
N ILE A 8 0.24 0.65 -0.89
CA ILE A 8 0.46 -0.78 -1.14
C ILE A 8 -0.27 -1.26 -2.41
N LYS A 9 0.00 -2.52 -2.81
CA LYS A 9 -0.80 -3.23 -3.83
C LYS A 9 -2.21 -3.50 -3.32
N PRO A 10 -3.27 -3.32 -4.13
CA PRO A 10 -4.65 -3.45 -3.65
C PRO A 10 -5.00 -4.79 -2.99
N PHE A 11 -4.54 -5.91 -3.57
CA PHE A 11 -4.83 -7.25 -3.03
C PHE A 11 -4.15 -7.55 -1.69
N LYS A 12 -3.26 -6.68 -1.21
CA LYS A 12 -2.59 -6.83 0.10
C LYS A 12 -3.32 -6.16 1.25
N LEU A 13 -4.43 -5.47 0.98
CA LEU A 13 -5.17 -4.73 2.02
C LEU A 13 -5.62 -5.63 3.17
N ASP A 14 -6.19 -6.80 2.88
CA ASP A 14 -6.69 -7.69 3.93
C ASP A 14 -5.57 -8.28 4.80
N ASP A 15 -4.46 -8.69 4.19
CA ASP A 15 -3.26 -9.18 4.91
C ASP A 15 -2.74 -8.10 5.87
N VAL A 16 -2.60 -6.86 5.38
CA VAL A 16 -2.12 -5.71 6.18
C VAL A 16 -3.10 -5.38 7.30
N ARG A 17 -4.41 -5.38 7.02
CA ARG A 17 -5.45 -5.10 8.01
C ARG A 17 -5.40 -6.12 9.15
N GLN A 18 -5.24 -7.39 8.83
CA GLN A 18 -5.18 -8.46 9.83
C GLN A 18 -3.94 -8.33 10.73
N GLU A 19 -2.76 -8.19 10.13
CA GLU A 19 -1.50 -8.07 10.88
C GLU A 19 -1.46 -6.81 11.77
N LEU A 20 -2.02 -5.67 11.31
CA LEU A 20 -2.19 -4.48 12.14
C LEU A 20 -3.14 -4.74 13.33
N SER A 21 -4.24 -5.47 13.11
CA SER A 21 -5.18 -5.83 14.18
C SER A 21 -4.54 -6.72 15.24
N GLU A 22 -3.64 -7.63 14.85
CA GLU A 22 -2.93 -8.54 15.78
C GLU A 22 -1.99 -7.78 16.73
N ILE A 23 -1.45 -6.63 16.30
CA ILE A 23 -0.62 -5.74 17.14
C ILE A 23 -1.43 -4.64 17.84
N GLY A 24 -2.76 -4.74 17.84
CA GLY A 24 -3.66 -3.84 18.57
C GLY A 24 -4.03 -2.54 17.85
N VAL A 25 -3.72 -2.41 16.55
CA VAL A 25 -4.18 -1.28 15.74
C VAL A 25 -5.57 -1.59 15.18
N GLN A 26 -6.59 -0.96 15.76
CA GLN A 26 -8.00 -1.28 15.46
C GLN A 26 -8.65 -0.32 14.46
N GLY A 27 -8.03 0.83 14.18
CA GLY A 27 -8.56 1.86 13.28
C GLY A 27 -7.59 2.21 12.17
N MET A 28 -8.10 2.34 10.94
CA MET A 28 -7.35 2.83 9.79
C MET A 28 -8.29 3.52 8.80
N THR A 29 -7.75 4.47 8.04
CA THR A 29 -8.43 5.06 6.88
C THR A 29 -7.83 4.49 5.61
N VAL A 30 -8.68 4.07 4.69
CA VAL A 30 -8.28 3.47 3.41
C VAL A 30 -8.75 4.38 2.28
N THR A 31 -7.85 4.71 1.35
CA THR A 31 -8.16 5.53 0.17
C THR A 31 -7.64 4.83 -1.09
N GLU A 32 -8.49 4.73 -2.11
CA GLU A 32 -8.07 4.29 -3.43
C GLU A 32 -7.22 5.36 -4.10
N THR A 33 -6.07 4.96 -4.64
CA THR A 33 -5.11 5.89 -5.24
C THR A 33 -4.54 5.32 -6.53
N LYS A 34 -3.82 6.17 -7.26
CA LYS A 34 -3.10 5.84 -8.47
C LYS A 34 -1.62 6.18 -8.27
N GLY A 35 -0.73 5.24 -8.52
CA GLY A 35 0.70 5.39 -8.30
C GLY A 35 1.50 5.35 -9.60
N PHE A 36 2.54 6.18 -9.67
CA PHE A 36 3.54 6.18 -10.74
C PHE A 36 4.94 6.00 -10.14
N GLY A 37 5.84 5.31 -10.85
CA GLY A 37 7.21 5.11 -10.37
C GLY A 37 7.96 4.01 -11.12
N ARG A 38 8.81 3.26 -10.40
CA ARG A 38 9.70 2.24 -10.99
C ARG A 38 8.98 1.08 -11.66
N GLN A 39 7.75 0.79 -11.25
CA GLN A 39 6.93 -0.26 -11.88
C GLN A 39 6.66 0.09 -13.36
N LYS A 40 6.75 1.39 -13.71
CA LYS A 40 6.41 2.00 -14.99
C LYS A 40 4.98 1.66 -15.43
N GLY A 41 4.41 2.53 -16.24
CA GLY A 41 3.23 2.16 -17.01
C GLY A 41 3.55 1.11 -18.05
N HIS A 42 2.55 0.40 -18.54
CA HIS A 42 2.66 -0.42 -19.74
C HIS A 42 1.64 0.03 -20.78
N THR A 43 2.00 -0.08 -22.05
CA THR A 43 1.07 0.13 -23.16
C THR A 43 0.25 -1.13 -23.34
N GLU A 44 -1.05 -1.04 -23.15
CA GLU A 44 -2.00 -2.13 -23.33
C GLU A 44 -2.79 -1.91 -24.62
N LEU A 45 -2.89 -2.94 -25.46
CA LEU A 45 -3.76 -2.93 -26.63
C LEU A 45 -5.18 -3.27 -26.18
N TYR A 46 -6.06 -2.26 -26.17
CA TYR A 46 -7.47 -2.44 -25.87
C TYR A 46 -8.30 -2.18 -27.13
N ARG A 47 -8.96 -3.23 -27.64
CA ARG A 47 -9.80 -3.19 -28.85
C ARG A 47 -9.07 -2.61 -30.09
N GLY A 48 -7.78 -2.91 -30.24
CA GLY A 48 -6.98 -2.46 -31.39
C GLY A 48 -6.43 -1.03 -31.28
N ALA A 49 -6.68 -0.33 -30.19
CA ALA A 49 -6.04 0.94 -29.87
C ALA A 49 -5.00 0.76 -28.75
N GLU A 50 -3.85 1.39 -28.88
CA GLU A 50 -2.84 1.45 -27.82
C GLU A 50 -3.28 2.43 -26.73
N TYR A 51 -3.37 1.94 -25.49
CA TYR A 51 -3.60 2.75 -24.31
C TYR A 51 -2.34 2.73 -23.45
N VAL A 52 -1.79 3.90 -23.18
CA VAL A 52 -0.70 4.06 -22.22
C VAL A 52 -1.30 4.11 -20.82
N VAL A 53 -1.00 3.12 -19.99
CA VAL A 53 -1.41 3.11 -18.59
C VAL A 53 -0.30 3.73 -17.76
N ASP A 54 -0.28 5.05 -17.61
CA ASP A 54 0.76 5.71 -16.81
C ASP A 54 0.66 5.35 -15.32
N PHE A 55 -0.55 5.34 -14.78
CA PHE A 55 -0.76 5.12 -13.35
C PHE A 55 -1.36 3.76 -13.06
N LEU A 56 -0.81 3.08 -12.05
CA LEU A 56 -1.32 1.80 -11.57
C LEU A 56 -2.18 1.99 -10.31
N PRO A 57 -3.31 1.28 -10.17
CA PRO A 57 -4.11 1.31 -8.94
C PRO A 57 -3.30 0.89 -7.72
N LYS A 58 -3.49 1.62 -6.62
CA LYS A 58 -2.88 1.39 -5.31
C LYS A 58 -3.89 1.65 -4.22
N ILE A 59 -3.61 1.15 -3.02
CA ILE A 59 -4.36 1.48 -1.81
C ILE A 59 -3.45 2.28 -0.89
N LYS A 60 -3.93 3.42 -0.41
CA LYS A 60 -3.30 4.18 0.67
C LYS A 60 -3.99 3.84 1.99
N ILE A 61 -3.22 3.43 2.98
CA ILE A 61 -3.65 3.14 4.35
C ILE A 61 -3.02 4.19 5.25
N GLU A 62 -3.85 4.86 6.05
CA GLU A 62 -3.42 5.85 7.03
C GLU A 62 -3.84 5.40 8.43
N VAL A 63 -2.87 5.39 9.35
CA VAL A 63 -3.05 4.88 10.71
C VAL A 63 -2.45 5.86 11.71
N ALA A 64 -3.27 6.38 12.63
CA ALA A 64 -2.81 7.22 13.73
C ALA A 64 -2.42 6.34 14.92
N ILE A 65 -1.21 6.53 15.44
CA ILE A 65 -0.62 5.68 16.48
C ILE A 65 0.18 6.48 17.51
N ASP A 66 0.42 5.86 18.66
CA ASP A 66 1.40 6.36 19.63
C ASP A 66 2.84 6.11 19.15
N ASP A 67 3.78 6.94 19.62
CA ASP A 67 5.18 6.88 19.15
C ASP A 67 5.83 5.53 19.45
N GLY A 68 5.43 4.88 20.56
CA GLY A 68 5.95 3.56 20.94
C GLY A 68 5.55 2.42 20.00
N GLN A 69 4.51 2.60 19.16
CA GLN A 69 4.04 1.57 18.23
C GLN A 69 4.67 1.71 16.83
N LEU A 70 5.43 2.78 16.56
CA LEU A 70 5.90 3.12 15.22
C LEU A 70 6.65 1.97 14.53
N ASN A 71 7.63 1.38 15.22
CA ASN A 71 8.44 0.30 14.65
C ASN A 71 7.61 -0.95 14.36
N ALA A 72 6.74 -1.35 15.30
CA ALA A 72 5.89 -2.52 15.13
C ALA A 72 4.93 -2.37 13.94
N VAL A 73 4.38 -1.17 13.75
CA VAL A 73 3.49 -0.85 12.62
C VAL A 73 4.25 -0.87 11.30
N ILE A 74 5.42 -0.24 11.22
CA ILE A 74 6.25 -0.26 10.00
C ILE A 74 6.63 -1.70 9.63
N GLU A 75 7.04 -2.52 10.59
CA GLU A 75 7.44 -3.92 10.37
C GLU A 75 6.25 -4.78 9.92
N SER A 76 5.12 -4.67 10.62
CA SER A 76 3.88 -5.39 10.30
C SER A 76 3.38 -5.07 8.88
N ILE A 77 3.29 -3.79 8.51
CA ILE A 77 2.91 -3.39 7.14
C ILE A 77 3.94 -3.87 6.12
N SER A 78 5.23 -3.71 6.42
CA SER A 78 6.30 -4.10 5.50
C SER A 78 6.26 -5.59 5.20
N LYS A 79 6.08 -6.44 6.21
CA LYS A 79 6.03 -7.90 6.07
C LYS A 79 4.77 -8.35 5.31
N SER A 80 3.60 -7.86 5.72
CA SER A 80 2.31 -8.28 5.13
C SER A 80 2.11 -7.77 3.70
N ALA A 81 2.59 -6.57 3.38
CA ALA A 81 2.49 -6.00 2.03
C ALA A 81 3.60 -6.47 1.07
N ASN A 82 4.67 -7.11 1.55
CA ASN A 82 5.77 -7.56 0.71
C ASN A 82 5.36 -8.74 -0.20
N THR A 83 5.75 -8.65 -1.47
CA THR A 83 5.64 -9.76 -2.44
C THR A 83 6.98 -10.11 -3.08
N GLY A 84 8.05 -9.38 -2.74
CA GLY A 84 9.36 -9.47 -3.35
C GLY A 84 9.42 -8.93 -4.79
N LYS A 85 8.32 -8.34 -5.31
CA LYS A 85 8.21 -7.85 -6.69
C LYS A 85 8.16 -6.33 -6.72
N ILE A 86 8.57 -5.75 -7.84
CA ILE A 86 8.50 -4.30 -8.06
C ILE A 86 7.08 -3.79 -7.80
N GLY A 87 6.99 -2.63 -7.15
CA GLY A 87 5.73 -1.93 -6.90
C GLY A 87 4.98 -2.35 -5.65
N ASP A 88 5.62 -3.04 -4.70
CA ASP A 88 5.05 -3.39 -3.40
C ASP A 88 4.54 -2.17 -2.64
N GLY A 89 5.26 -1.06 -2.69
CA GLY A 89 4.78 0.17 -2.08
C GLY A 89 5.84 1.04 -1.46
N LYS A 90 5.37 1.98 -0.62
CA LYS A 90 6.18 2.82 0.28
C LYS A 90 5.40 3.07 1.57
N ILE A 91 6.14 3.28 2.66
CA ILE A 91 5.61 3.75 3.95
C ILE A 91 6.26 5.11 4.21
N PHE A 92 5.47 6.08 4.67
CA PHE A 92 5.87 7.43 5.05
C PHE A 92 5.54 7.68 6.53
#